data_AF-A0A2X3KFV5-F1
#
_entry.id   AF-A0A2X3KFV5-F1
#
_cell.length_a   1.000
_cell.length_b   1.000
_cell.length_c   1.000
_cell.angle_alpha   90.00
_cell.angle_beta   90.00
_cell.angle_gamma   90.00
#
_symmetry.space_group_name_H-M   'P 1'
#
loop_
_entity.id
_entity.type
_entity.pdbx_description
1 polymer ?
#
loop_
_entity_poly.entity_id
_entity_poly.type
_entity_poly.pdbx_seq_one_letter_code
_entity_poly.pdbx_strand_id
1 'polypeptide(L)'
;MLEHGNILPGERDLSQLTGVSRITVRKAMQALEEEGVVTRSRGYGTQINNIFEYSLKEARGFSQQVVLRGKKPDTLWVNKRVVKCPEEVAQQLAVEAGSDVFLLKRIRYVDEEAVSIEESWVPAHLIHDVDAIGISLYDYFRSQHIYLQRTRSRVSARMPDAEFQSHIQLDSKIPVLVIKQVGA
;
A
#
# COMPACT_ATOMS: atom_id res chain seq x y z
N MET A 1 -20.70 -4.29 -11.79
CA MET A 1 -19.92 -4.10 -10.55
C MET A 1 -19.85 -2.61 -10.28
N LEU A 2 -19.72 -2.20 -9.03
CA LEU A 2 -19.54 -0.79 -8.66
C LEU A 2 -18.04 -0.54 -8.51
N GLU A 3 -17.50 0.39 -9.28
CA GLU A 3 -16.06 0.67 -9.37
C GLU A 3 -15.70 2.03 -8.78
N HIS A 4 -14.40 2.24 -8.51
CA HIS A 4 -13.90 3.54 -8.07
C HIS A 4 -14.33 4.64 -9.04
N GLY A 5 -14.70 5.79 -8.50
CA GLY A 5 -15.12 6.94 -9.29
C GLY A 5 -16.56 6.88 -9.80
N ASN A 6 -17.25 5.74 -9.70
CA ASN A 6 -18.67 5.66 -10.01
C ASN A 6 -19.49 6.55 -9.08
N ILE A 7 -20.52 7.18 -9.63
CA ILE A 7 -21.50 7.96 -8.87
C ILE A 7 -22.64 7.03 -8.47
N LEU A 8 -22.88 6.92 -7.16
CA LEU A 8 -24.02 6.19 -6.64
C LEU A 8 -25.31 6.96 -6.92
N PRO A 9 -26.42 6.24 -7.18
CA PRO A 9 -27.74 6.85 -7.27
C PRO A 9 -28.10 7.63 -6.00
N GLY A 10 -28.99 8.61 -6.11
CA GLY A 10 -29.45 9.36 -4.95
C GLY A 10 -30.14 8.46 -3.92
N GLU A 11 -30.20 8.91 -2.66
CA GLU A 11 -30.83 8.15 -1.55
C GLU A 11 -32.26 7.70 -1.87
N ARG A 12 -32.99 8.49 -2.67
CA ARG A 12 -34.33 8.16 -3.16
C ARG A 12 -34.32 6.96 -4.10
N ASP A 13 -33.42 6.95 -5.06
CA ASP A 13 -33.37 5.93 -6.11
C ASP A 13 -32.82 4.63 -5.53
N LEU A 14 -31.83 4.72 -4.63
CA LEU A 14 -31.35 3.58 -3.84
C LEU A 14 -32.47 2.95 -2.99
N SER A 15 -33.33 3.76 -2.36
CA SER A 15 -34.48 3.26 -1.60
C SER A 15 -35.48 2.51 -2.49
N GLN A 16 -35.70 2.98 -3.73
CA GLN A 16 -36.56 2.29 -4.70
C GLN A 16 -35.93 0.99 -5.22
N LEU A 17 -34.64 1.01 -5.54
CA LEU A 17 -33.90 -0.15 -6.07
C LEU A 17 -33.79 -1.27 -5.05
N THR A 18 -33.65 -0.94 -3.77
CA THR A 18 -33.40 -1.92 -2.69
C THR A 18 -34.65 -2.28 -1.89
N GLY A 19 -35.74 -1.51 -2.02
CA GLY A 19 -36.94 -1.66 -1.19
C GLY A 19 -36.76 -1.24 0.28
N VAL A 20 -35.60 -0.66 0.63
CA VAL A 20 -35.25 -0.25 1.99
C VAL A 20 -35.72 1.19 2.25
N SER A 21 -36.10 1.51 3.49
CA SER A 21 -36.53 2.85 3.87
C SER A 21 -35.46 3.91 3.61
N ARG A 22 -35.85 5.13 3.23
CA ARG A 22 -34.91 6.25 2.99
C ARG A 22 -34.05 6.58 4.21
N ILE A 23 -34.57 6.42 5.42
CA ILE A 23 -33.81 6.68 6.66
C ILE A 23 -32.69 5.65 6.81
N THR A 24 -32.98 4.38 6.51
CA THR A 24 -31.99 3.30 6.56
C THR A 24 -30.92 3.47 5.48
N VAL A 25 -31.30 3.79 4.24
CA VAL A 25 -30.34 4.10 3.16
C VAL A 25 -29.44 5.27 3.56
N ARG A 26 -30.01 6.35 4.11
CA ARG A 26 -29.22 7.50 4.57
C ARG A 26 -28.21 7.11 5.64
N LYS A 27 -28.60 6.32 6.64
CA LYS A 27 -27.68 5.84 7.69
C LYS A 27 -26.56 4.97 7.11
N ALA A 28 -26.87 4.07 6.18
CA ALA A 28 -25.86 3.25 5.52
C ALA A 28 -24.89 4.11 4.69
N MET A 29 -25.41 5.08 3.93
CA MET A 29 -24.58 6.01 3.17
C MET A 29 -23.69 6.88 4.06
N GLN A 30 -24.19 7.28 5.24
CA GLN A 30 -23.39 8.03 6.22
C GLN A 30 -22.28 7.14 6.82
N ALA A 31 -22.56 5.89 7.16
CA ALA A 31 -21.54 4.96 7.64
C ALA A 31 -20.45 4.72 6.58
N LEU A 32 -20.85 4.52 5.32
CA LEU A 32 -19.91 4.38 4.20
C LEU A 32 -19.08 5.66 3.98
N GLU A 33 -19.65 6.84 4.25
CA GLU A 33 -18.93 8.11 4.16
C GLU A 33 -17.96 8.31 5.33
N GLU A 34 -18.34 7.89 6.54
CA GLU A 34 -17.48 7.89 7.74
C GLU A 34 -16.31 6.90 7.60
N GLU A 35 -16.54 5.74 7.00
CA GLU A 35 -15.51 4.77 6.60
C GLU A 35 -14.74 5.22 5.34
N GLY A 36 -15.16 6.34 4.74
CA GLY A 36 -14.58 6.92 3.53
C GLY A 36 -14.71 6.03 2.29
N VAL A 37 -15.53 4.98 2.29
CA VAL A 37 -15.88 4.17 1.10
C VAL A 37 -16.59 5.01 0.04
N VAL A 38 -17.22 6.12 0.44
CA VAL A 38 -17.81 7.09 -0.49
C VAL A 38 -17.52 8.54 -0.07
N THR A 39 -17.43 9.47 -1.02
CA THR A 39 -17.37 10.92 -0.77
C THR A 39 -18.60 11.61 -1.33
N ARG A 40 -19.25 12.49 -0.54
CA ARG A 40 -20.25 13.43 -1.09
C ARG A 40 -19.58 14.70 -1.58
N SER A 41 -19.85 15.09 -2.82
CA SER A 41 -19.44 16.40 -3.35
C SER A 41 -20.65 17.21 -3.82
N ARG A 42 -20.71 18.48 -3.43
CA ARG A 42 -21.81 19.39 -3.83
C ARG A 42 -21.83 19.52 -5.36
N GLY A 43 -22.93 19.06 -5.97
CA GLY A 43 -23.16 19.13 -7.41
C GLY A 43 -22.77 17.87 -8.21
N TYR A 44 -22.07 16.91 -7.61
CA TYR A 44 -21.57 15.71 -8.31
C TYR A 44 -22.12 14.38 -7.77
N GLY A 45 -22.92 14.41 -6.70
CA GLY A 45 -23.49 13.21 -6.10
C GLY A 45 -22.56 12.53 -5.10
N THR A 46 -22.79 11.25 -4.82
CA THR A 46 -21.98 10.45 -3.91
C THR A 46 -21.08 9.52 -4.72
N GLN A 47 -19.76 9.73 -4.66
CA GLN A 47 -18.78 8.99 -5.43
C GLN A 47 -18.18 7.85 -4.63
N ILE A 48 -17.95 6.70 -5.25
CA ILE A 48 -17.27 5.56 -4.61
C ILE A 48 -15.76 5.81 -4.55
N ASN A 49 -15.22 5.79 -3.34
CA ASN A 49 -13.80 5.88 -3.06
C ASN A 49 -13.19 4.47 -2.98
N ASN A 50 -11.95 4.34 -3.45
CA ASN A 50 -11.17 3.12 -3.28
C ASN A 50 -10.24 3.25 -2.08
N ILE A 51 -10.76 3.27 -0.85
CA ILE A 51 -9.87 3.37 0.32
C ILE A 51 -9.15 2.04 0.52
N PHE A 52 -7.82 2.09 0.46
CA PHE A 52 -6.94 1.03 0.90
C PHE A 52 -6.26 1.44 2.20
N GLU A 53 -6.70 0.85 3.31
CA GLU A 53 -6.00 1.00 4.59
C GLU A 53 -4.93 -0.08 4.74
N TYR A 54 -3.67 0.34 4.81
CA TYR A 54 -2.55 -0.53 5.10
C TYR A 54 -2.31 -0.63 6.62
N SER A 55 -2.46 -1.82 7.20
CA SER A 55 -2.24 -2.05 8.63
C SER A 55 -0.78 -2.37 8.92
N LEU A 56 -0.12 -1.53 9.70
CA LEU A 56 1.23 -1.79 10.21
C LEU A 56 1.24 -2.70 11.45
N LYS A 57 0.06 -2.99 12.02
CA LYS A 57 -0.08 -3.86 13.20
C LYS A 57 -0.12 -5.34 12.83
N GLU A 58 -0.52 -5.64 11.61
CA GLU A 58 -0.57 -7.02 11.16
C GLU A 58 0.82 -7.51 10.79
N ALA A 59 1.19 -8.72 11.24
CA ALA A 59 2.44 -9.39 10.88
C ALA A 59 2.52 -9.81 9.39
N ARG A 60 1.60 -9.33 8.57
CA ARG A 60 1.40 -9.72 7.17
C ARG A 60 1.98 -8.66 6.25
N GLY A 61 2.69 -9.09 5.22
CA GLY A 61 3.19 -8.19 4.18
C GLY A 61 2.05 -7.58 3.34
N PHE A 62 2.36 -6.51 2.61
CA PHE A 62 1.43 -5.79 1.74
C PHE A 62 0.55 -6.72 0.88
N SER A 63 1.17 -7.63 0.11
CA SER A 63 0.42 -8.49 -0.82
C SER A 63 -0.67 -9.30 -0.11
N GLN A 64 -0.36 -9.83 1.07
CA GLN A 64 -1.29 -10.63 1.84
C GLN A 64 -2.45 -9.79 2.38
N GLN A 65 -2.18 -8.57 2.84
CA GLN A 65 -3.23 -7.66 3.31
C GLN A 65 -4.17 -7.23 2.17
N VAL A 66 -3.63 -6.99 0.96
CA VAL A 66 -4.44 -6.67 -0.22
C VAL A 66 -5.37 -7.83 -0.60
N VAL A 67 -4.83 -9.06 -0.66
CA VAL A 67 -5.62 -10.27 -0.96
C VAL A 67 -6.70 -10.51 0.08
N LEU A 68 -6.39 -10.34 1.37
CA LEU A 68 -7.38 -10.49 2.46
C LEU A 68 -8.53 -9.50 2.39
N ARG A 69 -8.32 -8.35 1.74
CA ARG A 69 -9.36 -7.34 1.48
C ARG A 69 -10.07 -7.56 0.15
N GLY A 70 -9.86 -8.70 -0.51
CA GLY A 70 -10.51 -9.06 -1.77
C GLY A 70 -10.00 -8.32 -2.99
N LYS A 71 -8.82 -7.69 -2.90
CA LYS A 71 -8.20 -6.92 -3.98
C LYS A 71 -6.99 -7.65 -4.56
N LYS A 72 -6.55 -7.24 -5.74
CA LYS A 72 -5.40 -7.84 -6.44
C LYS A 72 -4.13 -7.01 -6.21
N PRO A 73 -3.11 -7.54 -5.49
CA PRO A 73 -1.82 -6.87 -5.42
C PRO A 73 -1.03 -7.09 -6.70
N ASP A 74 -0.30 -6.07 -7.13
CA ASP A 74 0.74 -6.23 -8.15
C ASP A 74 1.98 -5.38 -7.81
N THR A 75 3.06 -5.59 -8.54
CA THR A 75 4.35 -4.94 -8.30
C THR A 75 5.10 -4.69 -9.61
N LEU A 76 5.48 -3.43 -9.82
CA LEU A 76 6.46 -3.06 -10.84
C LEU A 76 7.83 -2.88 -10.18
N TRP A 77 8.78 -3.74 -10.52
CA TRP A 77 10.16 -3.62 -10.06
C TRP A 77 10.89 -2.53 -10.84
N VAL A 78 11.32 -1.48 -10.13
CA VAL A 78 12.07 -0.34 -10.69
C VAL A 78 13.57 -0.64 -10.62
N ASN A 79 14.03 -1.29 -9.54
CA ASN A 79 15.43 -1.63 -9.36
C ASN A 79 15.59 -2.89 -8.51
N LYS A 80 16.50 -3.77 -8.92
CA LYS A 80 17.01 -4.90 -8.16
C LYS A 80 18.53 -4.94 -8.34
N ARG A 81 19.29 -4.35 -7.43
CA ARG A 81 20.77 -4.31 -7.55
C ARG A 81 21.48 -4.45 -6.22
N VAL A 82 22.69 -4.97 -6.26
CA VAL A 82 23.60 -4.96 -5.12
C VAL A 82 24.31 -3.61 -5.05
N VAL A 83 24.39 -3.05 -3.84
CA VAL A 83 25.13 -1.82 -3.52
C VAL A 83 25.91 -2.00 -2.22
N LYS A 84 26.88 -1.12 -2.00
CA LYS A 84 27.55 -1.01 -0.70
C LYS A 84 26.62 -0.36 0.31
N CYS A 85 26.46 -0.99 1.48
CA CYS A 85 25.53 -0.56 2.50
C CYS A 85 25.92 0.81 3.09
N PRO A 86 25.08 1.85 2.97
CA PRO A 86 25.32 3.13 3.62
C PRO A 86 25.36 2.99 5.14
N GLU A 87 26.09 3.87 5.83
CA GLU A 87 26.28 3.79 7.28
C GLU A 87 24.96 3.81 8.07
N GLU A 88 24.01 4.67 7.70
CA GLU A 88 22.68 4.74 8.35
C GLU A 88 21.90 3.43 8.22
N VAL A 89 21.97 2.79 7.05
CA VAL A 89 21.29 1.51 6.78
C VAL A 89 21.99 0.37 7.52
N ALA A 90 23.33 0.36 7.52
CA ALA A 90 24.13 -0.65 8.19
C ALA A 90 23.84 -0.71 9.70
N GLN A 91 23.71 0.46 10.34
CA GLN A 91 23.32 0.56 11.75
C GLN A 91 21.93 -0.04 12.02
N GLN A 92 20.96 0.18 11.14
CA GLN A 92 19.60 -0.38 11.30
C GLN A 92 19.56 -1.90 11.07
N LEU A 93 20.35 -2.39 10.12
CA LEU A 93 20.44 -3.82 9.78
C LEU A 93 21.40 -4.61 10.68
N ALA A 94 22.13 -3.94 11.58
CA ALA A 94 23.18 -4.53 12.41
C ALA A 94 24.26 -5.28 11.58
N VAL A 95 24.69 -4.67 10.47
CA VAL A 95 25.78 -5.16 9.61
C VAL A 95 26.91 -4.13 9.54
N GLU A 96 28.07 -4.53 9.01
CA GLU A 96 29.19 -3.60 8.80
C GLU A 96 28.86 -2.61 7.67
N ALA A 97 29.21 -1.34 7.86
CA ALA A 97 29.09 -0.33 6.81
C ALA A 97 29.94 -0.74 5.59
N GLY A 98 29.39 -0.58 4.38
CA GLY A 98 30.03 -1.05 3.16
C GLY A 98 29.84 -2.56 2.87
N SER A 99 29.16 -3.32 3.73
CA SER A 99 28.71 -4.68 3.38
C SER A 99 27.83 -4.67 2.13
N ASP A 100 27.79 -5.78 1.39
CA ASP A 100 26.89 -5.89 0.23
C ASP A 100 25.44 -6.10 0.67
N VAL A 101 24.57 -5.27 0.12
CA VAL A 101 23.12 -5.31 0.35
C VAL A 101 22.39 -5.18 -0.99
N PHE A 102 21.25 -5.85 -1.11
CA PHE A 102 20.32 -5.57 -2.19
C PHE A 102 19.54 -4.29 -1.87
N LEU A 103 19.57 -3.37 -2.84
CA LEU A 103 18.67 -2.23 -2.93
C LEU A 103 17.54 -2.60 -3.88
N LEU A 104 16.36 -2.84 -3.32
CA LEU A 104 15.16 -3.28 -4.02
C LEU A 104 14.16 -2.13 -4.06
N LYS A 105 13.91 -1.57 -5.26
CA LYS A 105 12.94 -0.48 -5.45
C LYS A 105 11.77 -0.95 -6.30
N ARG A 106 10.55 -0.68 -5.83
CA ARG A 106 9.32 -1.12 -6.50
C ARG A 106 8.16 -0.17 -6.31
N ILE A 107 7.24 -0.20 -7.27
CA ILE A 107 5.93 0.45 -7.17
C ILE A 107 4.90 -0.65 -6.92
N ARG A 108 4.05 -0.43 -5.91
CA ARG A 108 2.99 -1.36 -5.52
C ARG A 108 1.68 -0.93 -6.13
N TYR A 109 0.93 -1.91 -6.61
CA TYR A 109 -0.39 -1.70 -7.18
C TYR A 109 -1.45 -2.45 -6.40
N VAL A 110 -2.65 -1.88 -6.40
CA VAL A 110 -3.88 -2.49 -5.92
C VAL A 110 -4.92 -2.26 -6.99
N ASP A 111 -5.45 -3.35 -7.57
CA ASP A 111 -6.45 -3.28 -8.66
C ASP A 111 -6.01 -2.32 -9.78
N GLU A 112 -4.75 -2.44 -10.22
CA GLU A 112 -4.11 -1.65 -11.29
C GLU A 112 -3.82 -0.17 -10.95
N GLU A 113 -4.20 0.30 -9.76
CA GLU A 113 -3.85 1.63 -9.26
C GLU A 113 -2.53 1.61 -8.48
N ALA A 114 -1.60 2.52 -8.79
CA ALA A 114 -0.34 2.65 -8.07
C ALA A 114 -0.58 3.30 -6.69
N VAL A 115 -0.24 2.60 -5.60
CA VAL A 115 -0.57 3.04 -4.23
C VAL A 115 0.65 3.36 -3.37
N SER A 116 1.82 2.80 -3.67
CA SER A 116 3.04 3.09 -2.90
C SER A 116 4.31 2.84 -3.71
N ILE A 117 5.37 3.53 -3.30
CA ILE A 117 6.74 3.28 -3.74
C ILE A 117 7.50 2.76 -2.53
N GLU A 118 8.16 1.62 -2.69
CA GLU A 118 8.91 0.96 -1.63
C GLU A 118 10.37 0.82 -2.01
N GLU A 119 11.23 1.07 -1.02
CA GLU A 119 12.65 0.79 -1.07
C GLU A 119 12.99 -0.15 0.07
N SER A 120 13.51 -1.33 -0.25
CA SER A 120 13.92 -2.35 0.72
C SER A 120 15.42 -2.58 0.62
N TRP A 121 16.07 -2.59 1.78
CA TRP A 121 17.49 -2.89 1.94
C TRP A 121 17.62 -4.24 2.62
N VAL A 122 18.28 -5.19 1.96
CA VAL A 122 18.40 -6.58 2.45
C VAL A 122 19.86 -7.01 2.41
N PRO A 123 20.44 -7.57 3.49
CA PRO A 123 21.76 -8.21 3.44
C PRO A 123 21.88 -9.18 2.26
N ALA A 124 22.91 -9.03 1.42
CA ALA A 124 22.98 -9.75 0.15
C ALA A 124 22.94 -11.28 0.32
N HIS A 125 23.50 -11.80 1.41
CA HIS A 125 23.53 -13.23 1.71
C HIS A 125 22.14 -13.86 1.97
N LEU A 126 21.09 -13.06 2.20
CA LEU A 126 19.71 -13.53 2.41
C LEU A 126 18.92 -13.70 1.10
N ILE A 127 19.48 -13.27 -0.03
CA ILE A 127 18.85 -13.38 -1.35
C ILE A 127 19.80 -14.18 -2.25
N HIS A 128 19.44 -15.44 -2.50
CA HIS A 128 20.21 -16.33 -3.38
C HIS A 128 19.93 -16.08 -4.86
N ASP A 129 18.70 -15.70 -5.17
CA ASP A 129 18.23 -15.38 -6.52
C ASP A 129 17.25 -14.21 -6.42
N VAL A 130 17.65 -13.07 -6.97
CA VAL A 130 16.87 -11.83 -6.93
C VAL A 130 15.71 -11.85 -7.91
N ASP A 131 15.80 -12.64 -8.98
CA ASP A 131 14.77 -12.76 -10.01
C ASP A 131 13.64 -13.69 -9.56
N ALA A 132 13.93 -14.66 -8.70
CA ALA A 132 12.92 -15.44 -7.99
C ALA A 132 12.02 -14.61 -7.06
N ILE A 133 12.38 -13.36 -6.75
CA ILE A 133 11.52 -12.44 -6.00
C ILE A 133 10.41 -11.94 -6.93
N GLY A 134 9.23 -12.55 -6.81
CA GLY A 134 8.00 -12.14 -7.50
C GLY A 134 7.35 -10.89 -6.88
N ILE A 135 6.05 -10.95 -6.61
CA ILE A 135 5.25 -9.80 -6.12
C ILE A 135 5.56 -9.48 -4.65
N SER A 136 6.05 -10.44 -3.88
CA SER A 136 6.19 -10.34 -2.42
C SER A 136 7.57 -10.80 -1.97
N LEU A 137 8.35 -9.86 -1.43
CA LEU A 137 9.62 -10.16 -0.78
C LEU A 137 9.42 -11.07 0.45
N TYR A 138 8.28 -10.96 1.12
CA TYR A 138 7.97 -11.75 2.30
C TYR A 138 7.66 -13.20 1.94
N ASP A 139 6.96 -13.43 0.81
CA ASP A 139 6.72 -14.78 0.32
C ASP A 139 8.01 -15.42 -0.20
N TYR A 140 8.90 -14.62 -0.81
CA TYR A 140 10.25 -15.07 -1.15
C TYR A 140 11.00 -15.56 0.09
N PHE A 141 11.12 -14.74 1.14
CA PHE A 141 11.78 -15.16 2.38
C PHE A 141 11.15 -16.40 2.99
N ARG A 142 9.81 -16.48 3.01
CA ARG A 142 9.09 -17.66 3.50
C ARG A 142 9.45 -18.92 2.71
N SER A 143 9.59 -18.81 1.38
CA SER A 143 10.03 -19.94 0.53
C SER A 143 11.46 -20.40 0.84
N GLN A 144 12.30 -19.47 1.32
CA GLN A 144 13.66 -19.74 1.79
C GLN A 144 13.72 -20.10 3.28
N HIS A 145 12.58 -20.31 3.94
CA HIS A 145 12.48 -20.59 5.38
C HIS A 145 13.04 -19.47 6.28
N ILE A 146 13.05 -18.23 5.79
CA ILE A 146 13.41 -17.03 6.54
C ILE A 146 12.13 -16.37 7.03
N TYR A 147 12.03 -16.16 8.35
CA TYR A 147 10.86 -15.58 9.00
C TYR A 147 11.26 -14.38 9.84
N LEU A 148 10.60 -13.25 9.59
CA LEU A 148 10.70 -12.06 10.43
C LEU A 148 10.08 -12.35 11.79
N GLN A 149 10.86 -12.18 12.85
CA GLN A 149 10.40 -12.39 14.23
C GLN A 149 9.84 -11.11 14.82
N ARG A 150 10.44 -9.97 14.44
CA ARG A 150 10.03 -8.66 14.96
C ARG A 150 10.15 -7.59 13.89
N THR A 151 9.18 -6.70 13.87
CA THR A 151 9.24 -5.49 13.06
C THR A 151 9.11 -4.26 13.95
N ARG A 152 9.88 -3.22 13.63
CA ARG A 152 9.72 -1.89 14.21
C ARG A 152 9.44 -0.92 13.08
N SER A 153 8.34 -0.18 13.21
CA SER A 153 7.90 0.77 12.20
C SER A 153 7.80 2.17 12.78
N ARG A 154 8.26 3.17 12.02
CA ARG A 154 8.06 4.59 12.29
C ARG A 154 7.24 5.17 11.15
N VAL A 155 6.19 5.90 11.52
CA VAL A 155 5.28 6.56 10.60
C VAL A 155 5.49 8.06 10.66
N SER A 156 5.53 8.71 9.51
CA SER A 156 5.58 10.16 9.37
C SER A 156 4.80 10.59 8.12
N ALA A 157 4.59 11.88 7.94
CA ALA A 157 4.01 12.44 6.73
C ALA A 157 5.01 13.40 6.06
N ARG A 158 4.95 13.49 4.73
CA ARG A 158 5.68 14.49 3.94
C ARG A 158 4.86 14.89 2.71
N MET A 159 5.25 15.97 2.04
CA MET A 159 4.73 16.26 0.70
C MET A 159 5.37 15.32 -0.33
N PRO A 160 4.62 14.89 -1.36
CA PRO A 160 5.16 14.06 -2.44
C PRO A 160 6.26 14.82 -3.18
N ASP A 161 7.35 14.12 -3.49
CA ASP A 161 8.44 14.66 -4.31
C ASP A 161 8.20 14.37 -5.80
N ALA A 162 9.09 14.87 -6.65
CA ALA A 162 8.98 14.71 -8.09
C ALA A 162 9.01 13.23 -8.55
N GLU A 163 9.78 12.38 -7.86
CA GLU A 163 9.84 10.95 -8.17
C GLU A 163 8.53 10.24 -7.80
N PHE A 164 7.95 10.56 -6.64
CA PHE A 164 6.65 10.05 -6.25
C PHE A 164 5.59 10.45 -7.27
N GLN A 165 5.58 11.71 -7.69
CA GLN A 165 4.63 12.24 -8.67
C GLN A 165 4.80 11.68 -10.08
N SER A 166 6.00 11.25 -10.48
CA SER A 166 6.19 10.62 -11.78
C SER A 166 5.59 9.22 -11.87
N HIS A 167 5.32 8.58 -10.73
CA HIS A 167 4.80 7.21 -10.67
C HIS A 167 3.37 7.12 -10.11
N ILE A 168 2.99 8.00 -9.19
CA ILE A 168 1.69 8.01 -8.55
C ILE A 168 1.04 9.37 -8.83
N GLN A 169 -0.08 9.35 -9.54
CA GLN A 169 -0.85 10.55 -9.89
C GLN A 169 -1.63 11.04 -8.66
N LEU A 170 -0.92 11.73 -7.77
CA LEU A 170 -1.48 12.38 -6.59
C LEU A 170 -1.28 13.89 -6.70
N ASP A 171 -2.26 14.68 -6.27
CA ASP A 171 -2.13 16.13 -6.16
C ASP A 171 -0.93 16.47 -5.25
N SER A 172 -0.09 17.40 -5.70
CA SER A 172 1.10 17.85 -4.99
C SER A 172 0.82 18.46 -3.62
N LYS A 173 -0.44 18.82 -3.35
CA LYS A 173 -0.91 19.38 -2.08
C LYS A 173 -1.39 18.32 -1.08
N ILE A 174 -1.53 17.07 -1.50
CA ILE A 174 -1.96 15.98 -0.62
C ILE A 174 -0.72 15.32 -0.01
N PRO A 175 -0.58 15.32 1.33
CA PRO A 175 0.57 14.69 1.97
C PRO A 175 0.53 13.17 1.80
N VAL A 176 1.71 12.58 1.72
CA VAL A 176 1.90 11.13 1.66
C VAL A 176 2.41 10.60 2.99
N LEU A 177 1.99 9.37 3.31
CA LEU A 177 2.51 8.64 4.47
C LEU A 177 3.89 8.05 4.14
N VAL A 178 4.85 8.22 5.03
CA VAL A 178 6.17 7.59 4.96
C VAL A 178 6.29 6.60 6.09
N ILE A 179 6.52 5.35 5.71
CA ILE A 179 6.72 4.23 6.64
C ILE A 179 8.17 3.79 6.52
N LYS A 180 8.94 3.95 7.60
CA LYS A 180 10.24 3.32 7.75
C LYS A 180 10.09 2.09 8.62
N GLN A 181 10.41 0.91 8.10
CA GLN A 181 10.26 -0.35 8.80
C GLN A 181 11.58 -1.11 8.80
N VAL A 182 11.96 -1.63 9.97
CA VAL A 182 13.11 -2.51 10.15
C VAL A 182 12.61 -3.85 10.68
N GLY A 183 12.99 -4.91 9.99
CA GLY A 183 12.67 -6.29 10.35
C GLY A 183 13.90 -7.01 10.91
N ALA A 184 13.71 -7.77 11.97
CA ALA A 184 14.71 -8.64 12.60
C ALA A 184 14.15 -10.05 12.79
#